data_AF-A0A8J9SHK6-F1
#
_entry.id   AF-A0A8J9SHK6-F1
#
_cell.length_a   1.000
_cell.length_b   1.000
_cell.length_c   1.000
_cell.angle_alpha   90.00
_cell.angle_beta   90.00
_cell.angle_gamma   90.00
#
_symmetry.space_group_name_H-M   'P 1'
#
loop_
_entity.id
_entity.type
_entity.pdbx_description
1 polymer ?
#
loop_
_entity_poly.entity_id
_entity_poly.type
_entity_poly.pdbx_seq_one_letter_code
_entity_poly.pdbx_strand_id
1 'polypeptide(L)'
;MAERDNEDEATRLQQQAAKLREQIRQMEANLGDQRPRNYERPPPPQSQPDPTDTNPSLKGKRVLVTGANGRLGSMVCRYLLRNHPQTEVVAAVHVVGENSSTSRGYGRLSYEVGAEDGVGRIGPAWSSEDRTATFEWDISMKDYNLQNLRLVEVELLDPVQCRTVAEGCDAVIW
;
A
#
# COMPACT_ATOMS: atom_id res chain seq x y z
N MET A 1 -19.58 -51.25 28.62
CA MET A 1 -20.33 -50.11 29.20
C MET A 1 -19.85 -48.78 28.62
N ALA A 2 -18.54 -48.59 28.39
CA ALA A 2 -17.96 -47.36 27.83
C ALA A 2 -18.31 -47.02 26.36
N GLU A 3 -18.60 -48.00 25.49
CA GLU A 3 -18.93 -47.71 24.07
C GLU A 3 -20.31 -47.08 23.87
N ARG A 4 -21.30 -47.43 24.71
CA ARG A 4 -22.66 -46.86 24.63
C ARG A 4 -22.71 -45.40 25.09
N ASP A 5 -21.93 -45.05 26.12
CA ASP A 5 -21.83 -43.67 26.60
C ASP A 5 -21.19 -42.74 25.55
N ASN A 6 -20.26 -43.27 24.73
CA ASN A 6 -19.57 -42.53 23.68
C ASN A 6 -20.46 -42.33 22.43
N GLU A 7 -21.29 -43.31 22.09
CA GLU A 7 -22.31 -43.18 21.03
C GLU A 7 -23.41 -42.18 21.43
N ASP A 8 -23.82 -42.17 22.70
CA ASP A 8 -24.80 -41.21 23.22
C ASP A 8 -24.22 -39.78 23.26
N GLU A 9 -22.94 -39.62 23.60
CA GLU A 9 -22.24 -38.33 23.57
C GLU A 9 -22.06 -37.81 22.13
N ALA A 10 -21.65 -38.67 21.21
CA ALA A 10 -21.53 -38.33 19.78
C ALA A 10 -22.87 -37.89 19.19
N THR A 11 -23.96 -38.57 19.56
CA THR A 11 -25.31 -38.23 19.11
C THR A 11 -25.77 -36.87 19.66
N ARG A 12 -25.45 -36.56 20.93
CA ARG A 12 -25.73 -35.24 21.52
C ARG A 12 -24.95 -34.13 20.83
N LEU A 13 -23.67 -34.35 20.53
CA LEU A 13 -22.82 -33.37 19.83
C LEU A 13 -23.30 -33.12 18.40
N GLN A 14 -23.74 -34.14 17.69
CA GLN A 14 -24.33 -33.98 16.35
C GLN A 14 -25.62 -33.18 16.39
N GLN A 15 -26.49 -33.41 17.39
CA GLN A 15 -27.72 -32.64 17.58
C GLN A 15 -27.43 -31.17 17.94
N GLN A 16 -26.42 -30.92 18.78
CA GLN A 16 -25.96 -29.55 19.09
C GLN A 16 -25.39 -28.85 17.85
N ALA A 17 -24.57 -29.53 17.05
CA ALA A 17 -24.02 -28.98 15.82
C ALA A 17 -25.11 -28.67 14.78
N ALA A 18 -26.14 -29.52 14.67
CA ALA A 18 -27.29 -29.28 13.80
C ALA A 18 -28.10 -28.06 14.24
N LYS A 19 -28.35 -27.91 15.55
CA LYS A 19 -29.02 -26.72 16.11
C LYS A 19 -28.22 -25.44 15.88
N LEU A 20 -26.89 -25.50 16.07
CA LEU A 20 -26.01 -24.35 15.86
C LEU A 20 -25.99 -23.92 14.39
N ARG A 21 -25.96 -24.86 13.45
CA ARG A 21 -26.04 -24.58 12.00
C ARG A 21 -27.36 -23.92 11.61
N GLU A 22 -28.47 -24.37 12.20
CA GLU A 22 -29.78 -23.75 11.94
C GLU A 22 -29.89 -22.35 12.55
N GLN A 23 -29.32 -22.13 13.75
CA GLN A 23 -29.20 -20.78 14.33
C GLN A 23 -28.36 -19.84 13.46
N ILE A 24 -27.23 -20.31 12.92
CA ILE A 24 -26.40 -19.51 12.01
C ILE A 24 -27.18 -19.16 10.75
N ARG A 25 -27.90 -20.11 10.16
CA ARG A 25 -28.74 -19.87 8.97
C ARG A 25 -29.86 -18.85 9.25
N GLN A 26 -30.50 -18.92 10.41
CA GLN A 26 -31.52 -17.95 10.82
C GLN A 26 -30.91 -16.56 11.08
N MET A 27 -29.74 -16.48 11.69
CA MET A 27 -29.01 -15.22 11.86
C MET A 27 -28.56 -14.63 10.52
N GLU A 28 -28.07 -15.45 9.59
CA GLU A 28 -27.67 -15.01 8.25
C GLU A 28 -28.87 -14.54 7.41
N ALA A 29 -30.03 -15.20 7.53
CA ALA A 29 -31.27 -14.75 6.88
C ALA A 29 -31.75 -13.40 7.44
N ASN A 30 -31.65 -13.20 8.77
CA ASN A 30 -31.97 -11.93 9.40
C ASN A 30 -30.96 -10.81 9.07
N LEU A 31 -29.69 -11.15 8.80
CA LEU A 31 -28.65 -10.21 8.37
C LEU A 31 -28.64 -9.92 6.86
N GLY A 32 -29.36 -10.71 6.06
CA GLY A 32 -29.31 -10.70 4.59
C GLY A 32 -29.67 -9.37 3.94
N ASP A 33 -30.54 -8.58 4.57
CA ASP A 33 -30.97 -7.25 4.10
C ASP A 33 -30.40 -6.07 4.91
N GLN A 34 -29.66 -6.34 6.00
CA GLN A 34 -29.01 -5.31 6.83
C GLN A 34 -27.51 -5.19 6.57
N ARG A 35 -27.04 -5.54 5.36
CA ARG A 35 -25.78 -5.00 4.86
C ARG A 35 -26.08 -3.74 4.05
N PRO A 36 -26.22 -2.55 4.67
CA PRO A 36 -26.06 -1.34 3.90
C PRO A 36 -24.64 -1.38 3.33
N ARG A 37 -24.53 -1.55 2.02
CA ARG A 37 -23.39 -1.08 1.23
C ARG A 37 -23.29 0.46 1.24
N ASN A 38 -23.98 1.14 2.15
CA ASN A 38 -23.71 2.53 2.48
C ASN A 38 -22.65 2.55 3.58
N TYR A 39 -21.39 2.58 3.16
CA TYR A 39 -20.49 3.51 3.84
C TYR A 39 -21.09 4.91 3.60
N GLU A 40 -21.97 5.37 4.47
CA GLU A 40 -22.12 6.82 4.67
C GLU A 40 -20.78 7.28 5.21
N ARG A 41 -19.84 7.53 4.28
CA ARG A 41 -18.68 8.34 4.55
C ARG A 41 -19.28 9.68 4.99
N PRO A 42 -19.11 10.13 6.25
CA PRO A 42 -19.46 11.50 6.57
C PRO A 42 -18.81 12.35 5.48
N PRO A 43 -19.56 13.29 4.86
CA PRO A 43 -18.98 14.14 3.84
C PRO A 43 -17.69 14.70 4.43
N PRO A 44 -16.56 14.68 3.69
CA PRO A 44 -15.34 15.29 4.17
C PRO A 44 -15.73 16.67 4.71
N PRO A 45 -15.25 17.08 5.90
CA PRO A 45 -15.56 18.39 6.42
C PRO A 45 -15.34 19.36 5.28
N GLN A 46 -16.41 20.05 4.87
CA GLN A 46 -16.32 21.05 3.83
C GLN A 46 -15.40 22.11 4.41
N SER A 47 -14.11 22.02 4.08
CA SER A 47 -13.17 23.11 4.29
C SER A 47 -13.82 24.27 3.55
N GLN A 48 -14.40 25.20 4.29
CA GLN A 48 -14.83 26.45 3.72
C GLN A 48 -13.58 27.00 3.01
N PRO A 49 -13.62 27.21 1.69
CA PRO A 49 -12.46 27.73 1.00
C PRO A 49 -12.15 29.07 1.66
N ASP A 50 -10.96 29.16 2.27
CA ASP A 50 -10.46 30.45 2.72
C ASP A 50 -10.55 31.41 1.53
N PRO A 51 -11.15 32.60 1.69
CA PRO A 51 -11.46 33.50 0.58
C PRO A 51 -10.22 34.08 -0.14
N THR A 52 -9.03 33.58 0.15
CA THR A 52 -7.75 33.99 -0.43
C THR A 52 -7.10 32.99 -1.38
N ASP A 53 -7.62 31.77 -1.55
CA ASP A 53 -6.91 30.74 -2.32
C ASP A 53 -7.23 30.76 -3.82
N THR A 54 -6.40 31.50 -4.55
CA THR A 54 -6.08 31.26 -5.96
C THR A 54 -5.70 29.78 -6.17
N ASN A 55 -6.54 29.00 -6.85
CA ASN A 55 -6.33 27.61 -7.31
C ASN A 55 -5.49 26.70 -6.37
N PRO A 56 -6.11 25.71 -5.69
CA PRO A 56 -5.39 24.81 -4.77
C PRO A 56 -4.16 24.18 -5.44
N SER A 57 -3.00 24.33 -4.80
CA SER A 57 -1.69 23.92 -5.36
C SER A 57 -0.92 23.03 -4.38
N LEU A 58 -0.18 22.05 -4.93
CA LEU A 58 0.71 21.16 -4.18
C LEU A 58 2.14 21.73 -4.03
N LYS A 59 2.39 22.96 -4.49
CA LYS A 59 3.73 23.57 -4.47
C LYS A 59 4.24 23.75 -3.04
N GLY A 60 5.43 23.23 -2.75
CA GLY A 60 6.06 23.32 -1.42
C GLY A 60 5.38 22.46 -0.35
N LYS A 61 4.49 21.55 -0.76
CA LYS A 61 3.78 20.64 0.12
C LYS A 61 4.48 19.29 0.22
N ARG A 62 4.29 18.62 1.34
CA ARG A 62 4.74 17.24 1.57
C ARG A 62 3.55 16.29 1.55
N VAL A 63 3.57 15.32 0.65
CA VAL A 63 2.49 14.35 0.44
C VAL A 63 2.95 12.95 0.86
N LEU A 64 2.26 12.37 1.83
CA LEU A 64 2.45 10.99 2.25
C LEU A 64 1.60 10.06 1.37
N VAL A 65 2.21 9.07 0.75
CA VAL A 65 1.54 8.01 -0.01
C VAL A 65 1.73 6.70 0.73
N THR A 66 0.64 6.18 1.29
CA THR A 66 0.63 4.85 1.89
C THR A 66 0.37 3.78 0.83
N GLY A 67 0.79 2.53 1.12
CA GLY A 67 0.66 1.44 0.14
C GLY A 67 1.50 1.67 -1.11
N ALA A 68 2.64 2.38 -1.00
CA ALA A 68 3.49 2.71 -2.14
C ALA A 68 4.11 1.46 -2.82
N ASN A 69 4.18 0.32 -2.10
CA ASN A 69 4.53 -1.00 -2.66
C ASN A 69 3.53 -1.48 -3.72
N GLY A 70 2.28 -1.04 -3.61
CA GLY A 70 1.17 -1.48 -4.45
C GLY A 70 1.18 -0.82 -5.83
N ARG A 71 0.35 -1.34 -6.73
CA ARG A 71 0.21 -0.81 -8.10
C ARG A 71 -0.24 0.66 -8.11
N LEU A 72 -1.27 0.99 -7.33
CA LEU A 72 -1.83 2.33 -7.35
C LEU A 72 -0.90 3.33 -6.65
N GLY A 73 -0.39 2.99 -5.45
CA GLY A 73 0.50 3.87 -4.68
C GLY A 73 1.77 4.23 -5.44
N SER A 74 2.41 3.25 -6.10
CA SER A 74 3.60 3.50 -6.94
C SER A 74 3.28 4.40 -8.14
N MET A 75 2.15 4.20 -8.83
CA MET A 75 1.70 5.07 -9.92
C MET A 75 1.40 6.50 -9.45
N VAL A 76 0.81 6.66 -8.26
CA VAL A 76 0.57 7.98 -7.65
C VAL A 76 1.90 8.67 -7.33
N CYS A 77 2.87 7.95 -6.74
CA CYS A 77 4.20 8.50 -6.49
C CYS A 77 4.85 8.98 -7.79
N ARG A 78 4.86 8.15 -8.84
CA ARG A 78 5.34 8.53 -10.17
C ARG A 78 4.62 9.78 -10.67
N TYR A 79 3.29 9.79 -10.65
CA TYR A 79 2.50 10.92 -11.13
C TYR A 79 2.84 12.23 -10.42
N LEU A 80 2.95 12.19 -9.09
CA LEU A 80 3.32 13.37 -8.28
C LEU A 80 4.72 13.87 -8.65
N LEU A 81 5.70 12.98 -8.75
CA LEU A 81 7.06 13.35 -9.12
C LEU A 81 7.16 13.94 -10.54
N ARG A 82 6.35 13.47 -11.49
CA ARG A 82 6.37 13.96 -12.88
C ARG A 82 5.63 15.28 -13.07
N ASN A 83 4.48 15.45 -12.42
CA ASN A 83 3.59 16.58 -12.67
C ASN A 83 3.71 17.68 -11.61
N HIS A 84 4.27 17.38 -10.44
CA HIS A 84 4.42 18.30 -9.32
C HIS A 84 5.87 18.29 -8.78
N PRO A 85 6.85 18.77 -9.57
CA PRO A 85 8.29 18.73 -9.20
C PRO A 85 8.67 19.61 -8.01
N GLN A 86 7.73 20.39 -7.47
CA GLN A 86 7.93 21.25 -6.29
C GLN A 86 7.29 20.64 -5.03
N THR A 87 6.81 19.40 -5.11
CA THR A 87 6.17 18.66 -4.03
C THR A 87 7.11 17.56 -3.55
N GLU A 88 7.25 17.43 -2.24
CA GLU A 88 7.98 16.32 -1.62
C GLU A 88 7.02 15.12 -1.49
N VAL A 89 7.45 13.96 -1.95
CA VAL A 89 6.66 12.72 -1.89
C VAL A 89 7.29 11.79 -0.87
N VAL A 90 6.54 11.46 0.19
CA VAL A 90 6.94 10.47 1.18
C VAL A 90 6.22 9.16 0.85
N ALA A 91 6.96 8.17 0.37
CA ALA A 91 6.43 6.85 0.08
C ALA A 91 6.56 5.95 1.32
N ALA A 92 5.43 5.63 1.94
CA ALA A 92 5.38 4.65 3.01
C ALA A 92 5.33 3.24 2.41
N VAL A 93 6.41 2.50 2.66
CA VAL A 93 6.62 1.15 2.18
C VAL A 93 6.65 0.16 3.35
N HIS A 94 6.18 -1.05 3.15
CA HIS A 94 6.27 -2.11 4.16
C HIS A 94 7.30 -3.16 3.74
N VAL A 95 7.99 -3.78 4.70
CA VAL A 95 8.96 -4.85 4.45
C VAL A 95 8.22 -6.14 4.14
N VAL A 96 8.33 -6.66 2.92
CA VAL A 96 7.66 -7.92 2.52
C VAL A 96 8.51 -9.13 2.95
N GLY A 97 8.49 -9.43 4.26
CA GLY A 97 8.85 -10.73 4.85
C GLY A 97 10.34 -11.16 4.85
N GLU A 98 10.70 -11.96 5.86
CA GLU A 98 12.05 -12.54 6.09
C GLU A 98 12.50 -13.57 5.04
N ASN A 99 11.58 -14.04 4.17
CA ASN A 99 11.84 -15.13 3.21
C ASN A 99 12.43 -14.69 1.87
N SER A 100 12.66 -13.40 1.66
CA SER A 100 13.36 -12.92 0.46
C SER A 100 14.35 -11.82 0.86
N SER A 101 15.58 -12.24 1.16
CA SER A 101 16.72 -11.34 1.40
C SER A 101 17.00 -10.37 0.23
N THR A 102 16.37 -10.61 -0.93
CA THR A 102 16.52 -9.81 -2.14
C THR A 102 15.29 -8.96 -2.51
N SER A 103 14.09 -9.25 -1.97
CA SER A 103 12.88 -8.49 -2.29
C SER A 103 12.72 -7.33 -1.32
N ARG A 104 13.45 -6.25 -1.59
CA ARG A 104 13.19 -4.97 -0.92
C ARG A 104 11.72 -4.58 -1.18
N GLY A 105 10.98 -4.19 -0.15
CA GLY A 105 9.54 -3.93 -0.22
C GLY A 105 9.14 -2.89 -1.29
N TYR A 106 10.10 -2.08 -1.72
CA TYR A 106 9.95 -1.04 -2.72
C TYR A 106 10.30 -1.43 -4.16
N GLY A 107 10.60 -2.70 -4.48
CA GLY A 107 11.01 -3.09 -5.83
C GLY A 107 10.04 -2.67 -6.95
N ARG A 108 8.73 -2.65 -6.66
CA ARG A 108 7.74 -2.11 -7.60
C ARG A 108 7.81 -0.59 -7.71
N LEU A 109 7.96 0.09 -6.57
CA LEU A 109 8.05 1.54 -6.51
C LEU A 109 9.28 2.03 -7.28
N SER A 110 10.44 1.41 -7.08
CA SER A 110 11.70 1.77 -7.74
C SER A 110 11.59 1.66 -9.26
N TYR A 111 10.99 0.57 -9.75
CA TYR A 111 10.69 0.41 -11.17
C TYR A 111 9.71 1.49 -11.68
N GLU A 112 8.60 1.73 -10.98
CA GLU A 112 7.54 2.63 -11.46
C GLU A 112 7.98 4.09 -11.50
N VAL A 113 8.77 4.56 -10.52
CA VAL A 113 9.28 5.93 -10.51
C VAL A 113 10.47 6.12 -11.47
N GLY A 114 11.06 5.01 -11.95
CA GLY A 114 12.23 4.99 -12.83
C GLY A 114 13.55 5.15 -12.08
N ALA A 115 13.61 4.76 -10.80
CA ALA A 115 14.87 4.75 -10.04
C ALA A 115 15.86 3.70 -10.53
N GLU A 116 15.38 2.69 -11.27
CA GLU A 116 16.18 1.64 -11.90
C GLU A 116 16.49 1.94 -13.37
N ASP A 117 15.94 3.03 -13.93
CA ASP A 117 16.22 3.41 -15.31
C ASP A 117 17.64 3.95 -15.42
N GLY A 118 18.32 3.60 -16.51
CA GLY A 118 19.66 4.05 -16.81
C GLY A 118 19.97 3.85 -18.29
N VAL A 119 20.83 4.71 -18.84
CA VAL A 119 21.38 4.51 -20.18
C VAL A 119 22.71 3.80 -20.00
N GLY A 120 22.92 2.74 -20.77
CA GLY A 120 23.95 1.78 -20.43
C GLY A 120 24.36 0.86 -21.56
N ARG A 121 25.42 0.12 -21.33
CA ARG A 121 25.90 -0.94 -22.22
C ARG A 121 25.77 -2.26 -21.51
N ILE A 122 25.17 -3.23 -22.19
CA ILE A 122 25.13 -4.62 -21.74
C ILE A 122 26.16 -5.38 -22.55
N GLY A 123 27.23 -5.82 -21.88
CA GLY A 123 28.23 -6.69 -22.47
C GLY A 123 27.63 -8.05 -22.86
N PRO A 124 28.08 -8.68 -23.95
CA PRO A 124 27.56 -9.96 -24.39
C PRO A 124 27.90 -11.08 -23.38
N ALA A 125 26.94 -11.93 -23.06
CA ALA A 125 27.06 -12.96 -22.00
C ALA A 125 28.23 -13.96 -22.22
N TRP A 126 28.65 -14.15 -23.47
CA TRP A 126 29.74 -15.06 -23.82
C TRP A 126 31.13 -14.41 -23.76
N SER A 127 31.24 -13.09 -23.60
CA SER A 127 32.55 -12.43 -23.47
C SER A 127 33.17 -12.69 -22.10
N SER A 128 34.43 -13.11 -22.06
CA SER A 128 35.19 -13.23 -20.81
C SER A 128 35.71 -11.88 -20.29
N GLU A 129 35.75 -10.86 -21.15
CA GLU A 129 36.34 -9.55 -20.85
C GLU A 129 35.28 -8.46 -20.58
N ASP A 130 34.10 -8.59 -21.18
CA ASP A 130 33.02 -7.58 -21.16
C ASP A 130 31.69 -8.24 -20.81
N ARG A 131 31.59 -8.71 -19.55
CA ARG A 131 30.42 -9.41 -18.99
C ARG A 131 29.59 -8.52 -18.06
N THR A 132 29.99 -7.27 -17.87
CA THR A 132 29.39 -6.35 -16.92
C THR A 132 28.37 -5.48 -17.64
N ALA A 133 27.18 -5.34 -17.06
CA ALA A 133 26.22 -4.34 -17.48
C ALA A 133 26.47 -3.06 -16.67
N THR A 134 26.66 -1.94 -17.36
CA THR A 134 26.77 -0.62 -16.73
C THR A 134 25.56 0.22 -17.11
N PHE A 135 25.02 0.96 -16.15
CA PHE A 135 23.91 1.88 -16.34
C PHE A 135 24.23 3.17 -15.62
N GLU A 136 24.08 4.30 -16.31
CA GLU A 136 24.34 5.63 -15.78
C GLU A 136 23.12 6.53 -15.97
N TRP A 137 23.02 7.54 -15.11
CA TRP A 137 21.99 8.56 -15.24
C TRP A 137 22.24 9.40 -16.49
N ASP A 138 21.16 9.73 -17.20
CA ASP A 138 21.19 10.57 -18.40
C ASP A 138 20.29 11.81 -18.26
N ILE A 139 20.59 12.87 -19.02
CA ILE A 139 19.83 14.12 -19.02
C ILE A 139 18.33 13.92 -19.34
N SER A 140 17.99 12.89 -20.12
CA SER A 140 16.59 12.52 -20.42
C SER A 140 15.79 12.13 -19.17
N MET A 141 16.46 11.78 -18.07
CA MET A 141 15.86 11.37 -16.80
C MET A 141 15.70 12.53 -15.81
N LYS A 142 16.02 13.78 -16.20
CA LYS A 142 15.91 14.95 -15.32
C LYS A 142 14.50 15.15 -14.73
N ASP A 143 13.47 14.78 -15.50
CA ASP A 143 12.06 14.99 -15.11
C ASP A 143 11.56 13.89 -14.15
N TYR A 144 12.45 13.01 -13.68
CA TYR A 144 12.12 11.95 -12.72
C TYR A 144 11.95 12.50 -11.31
N ASN A 145 12.63 13.61 -11.01
CA ASN A 145 12.56 14.32 -9.73
C ASN A 145 12.77 13.42 -8.50
N LEU A 146 13.59 12.37 -8.62
CA LEU A 146 13.80 11.38 -7.56
C LEU A 146 14.38 12.00 -6.27
N GLN A 147 15.03 13.17 -6.36
CA GLN A 147 15.49 13.93 -5.20
C GLN A 147 14.34 14.38 -4.27
N ASN A 148 13.10 14.43 -4.78
CA ASN A 148 11.92 14.78 -4.00
C ASN A 148 11.21 13.54 -3.42
N LEU A 149 11.68 12.33 -3.72
CA LEU A 149 11.11 11.09 -3.21
C LEU A 149 11.85 10.66 -1.95
N ARG A 150 11.14 10.60 -0.83
CA ARG A 150 11.62 10.03 0.41
C ARG A 150 10.94 8.70 0.67
N LEU A 151 11.74 7.66 0.86
CA LEU A 151 11.25 6.32 1.17
C LEU A 151 11.30 6.11 2.68
N VAL A 152 10.19 5.70 3.26
CA VAL A 152 10.09 5.42 4.70
C VAL A 152 9.44 4.06 4.89
N GLU A 153 10.14 3.18 5.61
CA GLU A 153 9.57 1.91 6.02
C GLU A 153 8.63 2.14 7.20
N VAL A 154 7.38 1.70 7.06
CA VAL A 154 6.31 1.91 8.05
C VAL A 154 5.47 0.66 8.18
N GLU A 155 5.27 0.23 9.41
CA GLU A 155 4.20 -0.71 9.76
C GLU A 155 2.90 0.06 9.99
N LEU A 156 1.91 -0.13 9.11
CA LEU A 156 0.63 0.60 9.19
C LEU A 156 -0.20 0.21 10.43
N LEU A 157 0.06 -0.98 11.00
CA LEU A 157 -0.56 -1.42 12.23
C LEU A 157 0.07 -0.78 13.49
N ASP A 158 1.25 -0.15 13.37
CA ASP A 158 1.88 0.55 14.49
C ASP A 158 1.44 2.04 14.53
N PRO A 159 0.62 2.43 15.52
CA PRO A 159 0.09 3.79 15.61
C PRO A 159 1.16 4.84 15.96
N VAL A 160 2.32 4.45 16.47
CA VAL A 160 3.43 5.37 16.72
C VAL A 160 4.12 5.70 15.40
N GLN A 161 4.44 4.68 14.60
CA GLN A 161 5.05 4.87 13.28
C GLN A 161 4.16 5.66 12.34
N CYS A 162 2.86 5.36 12.31
CA CYS A 162 1.88 6.12 11.53
C CYS A 162 1.83 7.61 11.92
N ARG A 163 1.91 7.92 13.22
CA ARG A 163 1.97 9.32 13.68
C ARG A 163 3.27 10.00 13.28
N THR A 164 4.40 9.33 13.47
CA THR A 164 5.73 9.87 13.13
C THR A 164 5.89 10.12 11.64
N VAL A 165 5.40 9.22 10.77
CA VAL A 165 5.52 9.42 9.31
C VAL A 165 4.56 10.49 8.79
N ALA A 166 3.38 10.63 9.40
CA ALA A 166 2.41 11.66 9.03
C ALA A 166 2.81 13.06 9.55
N GLU A 167 3.71 13.13 10.53
CA GLU A 167 4.15 14.41 11.11
C GLU A 167 4.82 15.30 10.04
N GLY A 168 4.29 16.52 9.89
CA GLY A 168 4.76 17.48 8.90
C GLY A 168 4.39 17.16 7.45
N CYS A 169 3.51 16.18 7.20
CA CYS A 169 2.88 16.00 5.90
C CYS A 169 1.62 16.87 5.79
N ASP A 170 1.47 17.58 4.69
CA ASP A 170 0.29 18.42 4.41
C ASP A 170 -0.90 17.60 3.92
N ALA A 171 -0.64 16.45 3.29
CA ALA A 171 -1.67 15.57 2.75
C ALA A 171 -1.26 14.10 2.87
N VAL A 172 -2.26 13.23 2.98
CA VAL A 172 -2.10 11.77 3.02
C VAL A 172 -2.99 11.13 1.97
N ILE A 173 -2.42 10.20 1.20
CA ILE A 173 -3.09 9.35 0.23
C ILE A 173 -3.04 7.91 0.76
N TRP A 174 -4.20 7.30 0.97
CA TRP A 174 -4.35 5.90 1.40
C TRP A 174 -5.38 5.16 0.56
#